data_AF-A0A9N8V641-F1
#
_entry.id   AF-A0A9N8V641-F1
#
_cell.length_a   1.000
_cell.length_b   1.000
_cell.length_c   1.000
_cell.angle_alpha   90.00
_cell.angle_beta   90.00
_cell.angle_gamma   90.00
#
_symmetry.space_group_name_H-M   'P 1'
#
loop_
_entity.id
_entity.type
_entity.pdbx_description
1 polymer ?
#
loop_
_entity_poly.entity_id
_entity_poly.type
_entity_poly.pdbx_seq_one_letter_code
_entity_poly.pdbx_strand_id
1 'polypeptide(L)'
;MRINEPDVQVVIHAGIPLSMSNLTQESGRAGRDGLPAKAIIMFNRKDIRTVMRVYSGEHDSLSHNEENNENNEPITDYFAWPEDPESKECNICDNCIRRMADNPIYGKNVKSNRRNY
;
A
#
# COMPACT_ATOMS: atom_id res chain seq x y z
N MET A 1 19.95 -2.64 -12.68
CA MET A 1 19.75 -1.64 -13.74
C MET A 1 19.09 -0.41 -13.12
N ARG A 2 19.51 0.83 -13.41
CA ARG A 2 18.94 2.06 -12.82
C ARG A 2 18.15 2.83 -13.90
N ILE A 3 16.85 2.97 -13.71
CA ILE A 3 16.00 3.87 -14.49
C ILE A 3 16.12 5.27 -13.86
N ASN A 4 16.64 6.24 -14.60
CA ASN A 4 16.87 7.61 -14.13
C ASN A 4 16.35 8.62 -15.15
N GLU A 5 15.10 8.44 -15.58
CA GLU A 5 14.40 9.41 -16.41
C GLU A 5 13.63 10.37 -15.49
N PRO A 6 13.81 11.69 -15.61
CA PRO A 6 13.21 12.64 -14.69
C PRO A 6 11.70 12.89 -14.91
N ASP A 7 11.19 12.67 -16.12
CA ASP A 7 9.81 13.00 -16.56
C ASP A 7 8.83 11.82 -16.44
N VAL A 8 9.14 10.83 -15.58
CA VAL A 8 8.26 9.69 -15.32
C VAL A 8 7.05 10.13 -14.51
N GLN A 9 5.88 10.18 -15.14
CA GLN A 9 4.64 10.63 -14.47
C GLN A 9 3.87 9.53 -13.74
N VAL A 10 4.10 8.27 -14.10
CA VAL A 10 3.37 7.16 -13.49
C VAL A 10 4.31 5.97 -13.27
N VAL A 11 4.32 5.47 -12.04
CA VAL A 11 4.88 4.15 -11.70
C VAL A 11 3.74 3.24 -11.28
N ILE A 12 3.65 2.06 -11.92
CA ILE A 12 2.62 1.05 -11.65
C ILE A 12 3.31 -0.21 -11.12
N HIS A 13 2.92 -0.64 -9.93
CA HIS A 13 3.26 -1.95 -9.39
C HIS A 13 2.14 -2.92 -9.74
N ALA A 14 2.42 -3.89 -10.61
CA ALA A 14 1.49 -4.96 -10.98
C ALA A 14 1.61 -6.13 -9.99
N GLY A 15 1.34 -5.83 -8.72
CA GLY A 15 1.52 -6.72 -7.58
C GLY A 15 1.98 -5.96 -6.34
N ILE A 16 1.89 -6.60 -5.18
CA ILE A 16 2.32 -6.01 -3.90
C ILE A 16 3.86 -6.02 -3.84
N PRO A 17 4.50 -4.87 -3.58
CA PRO A 17 5.95 -4.82 -3.33
C PRO A 17 6.33 -5.66 -2.10
N LEU A 18 7.50 -6.30 -2.14
CA LEU A 18 7.96 -7.18 -1.06
C LEU A 18 8.23 -6.44 0.27
N SER A 19 8.42 -5.12 0.23
CA SER A 19 8.65 -4.29 1.40
C SER A 19 8.25 -2.84 1.15
N MET A 20 8.01 -2.09 2.22
CA MET A 20 7.78 -0.64 2.15
C MET A 20 9.01 0.12 1.61
N SER A 21 10.22 -0.36 1.90
CA SER A 21 11.46 0.20 1.35
C SER A 21 11.53 0.05 -0.17
N ASN A 22 11.14 -1.12 -0.71
CA ASN A 22 11.08 -1.35 -2.15
C ASN A 22 10.06 -0.43 -2.79
N LEU A 23 8.84 -0.38 -2.24
CA LEU A 23 7.79 0.52 -2.71
C LEU A 23 8.29 1.97 -2.75
N THR A 24 8.94 2.44 -1.68
CA THR A 24 9.44 3.82 -1.58
C THR A 24 10.52 4.09 -2.64
N GLN A 25 11.47 3.18 -2.81
CA GLN A 25 12.54 3.34 -3.80
C GLN A 25 12.01 3.32 -5.24
N GLU A 26 11.05 2.44 -5.53
CA GLU A 26 10.48 2.24 -6.86
C GLU A 26 9.52 3.37 -7.24
N SER A 27 8.60 3.73 -6.35
CA SER A 27 7.65 4.85 -6.54
C SER A 27 8.35 6.20 -6.62
N GLY A 28 9.44 6.41 -5.86
CA GLY A 28 10.27 7.62 -5.89
C GLY A 28 11.04 7.86 -7.19
N ARG A 29 10.82 7.03 -8.22
CA ARG A 29 11.28 7.31 -9.59
C ARG A 29 10.35 8.26 -10.34
N ALA A 30 9.10 8.40 -9.90
CA ALA A 30 8.14 9.30 -10.55
C ALA A 30 8.33 10.76 -10.10
N GLY A 31 8.00 11.72 -10.98
CA GLY A 31 7.89 13.14 -10.64
C GLY A 31 9.19 13.81 -10.18
N ARG A 32 10.35 13.39 -10.71
CA ARG A 32 11.65 14.00 -10.37
C ARG A 32 11.84 15.38 -10.99
N ASP A 33 11.02 15.72 -11.96
CA ASP A 33 10.84 17.05 -12.54
C ASP A 33 9.99 17.99 -11.66
N GLY A 34 9.41 17.48 -10.56
CA GLY A 34 8.56 18.23 -9.65
C GLY A 34 7.12 18.43 -10.13
N LEU A 35 6.76 17.84 -11.29
CA LEU A 35 5.39 17.86 -11.77
C LEU A 35 4.54 16.80 -11.06
N PRO A 36 3.19 16.94 -11.06
CA PRO A 36 2.32 15.95 -10.46
C PRO A 36 2.51 14.56 -11.07
N ALA A 37 2.85 13.60 -10.23
CA ALA A 37 3.06 12.20 -10.61
C ALA A 37 2.24 11.25 -9.74
N LYS A 38 2.08 10.00 -10.18
CA LYS A 38 1.30 8.97 -9.48
C LYS A 38 2.11 7.70 -9.28
N ALA A 39 1.98 7.13 -8.09
CA ALA A 39 2.38 5.76 -7.80
C ALA A 39 1.11 4.93 -7.56
N ILE A 40 0.91 3.89 -8.37
CA ILE A 40 -0.27 3.03 -8.33
C ILE A 40 0.17 1.62 -7.98
N ILE A 41 -0.53 1.00 -7.04
CA ILE A 41 -0.37 -0.43 -6.72
C ILE A 41 -1.65 -1.12 -7.15
N MET A 42 -1.53 -2.04 -8.09
CA MET A 42 -2.59 -2.98 -8.43
C MET A 42 -2.33 -4.25 -7.66
N PHE A 43 -3.27 -4.68 -6.81
CA PHE A 43 -3.13 -5.89 -6.04
C PHE A 43 -4.44 -6.65 -5.89
N ASN A 44 -4.31 -7.96 -5.69
CA ASN A 44 -5.33 -8.85 -5.19
C ASN A 44 -4.95 -9.31 -3.77
N ARG A 45 -5.92 -9.64 -2.93
CA ARG A 45 -5.67 -10.24 -1.60
C ARG A 45 -4.81 -11.49 -1.65
N LYS A 46 -4.93 -12.27 -2.73
CA LYS A 46 -4.10 -13.46 -2.94
C LYS A 46 -2.60 -13.13 -3.05
N ASP A 47 -2.27 -11.90 -3.44
CA ASP A 47 -0.88 -11.45 -3.54
C ASP A 47 -0.24 -11.32 -2.15
N ILE A 48 -1.01 -10.88 -1.13
CA ILE A 48 -0.52 -10.77 0.26
C ILE A 48 -0.01 -12.13 0.75
N ARG A 49 -0.78 -13.20 0.52
CA ARG A 49 -0.39 -14.57 0.89
C ARG A 49 0.87 -15.01 0.15
N THR A 50 0.98 -14.65 -1.13
CA THR A 50 2.14 -14.98 -1.96
C THR A 50 3.40 -14.30 -1.43
N VAL A 51 3.33 -13.00 -1.12
CA VAL A 51 4.46 -12.26 -0.54
C VAL A 51 4.84 -12.81 0.84
N MET A 52 3.86 -13.15 1.70
CA MET A 52 4.15 -13.74 3.01
C MET A 52 4.90 -15.06 2.91
N ARG A 53 4.54 -15.95 1.97
CA ARG A 53 5.29 -17.20 1.75
C ARG A 53 6.74 -16.93 1.36
N VAL A 54 6.95 -15.99 0.44
CA VAL A 54 8.30 -15.58 0.00
C VAL A 54 9.11 -15.03 1.17
N TYR A 55 8.50 -14.24 2.05
CA TYR A 55 9.17 -13.66 3.21
C TYR A 55 9.50 -14.69 4.30
N SER A 56 8.57 -15.62 4.59
CA SER A 56 8.75 -16.68 5.59
C SER A 56 9.74 -17.76 5.13
N GLY A 57 10.16 -17.78 3.87
CA GLY A 57 11.05 -18.80 3.31
C GLY A 57 10.41 -20.19 3.22
N GLU A 58 9.08 -20.28 3.30
CA GLU A 58 8.37 -21.56 3.17
C GLU A 58 8.43 -22.05 1.72
N HIS A 59 9.10 -23.18 1.51
CA HIS A 59 9.00 -23.96 0.29
C HIS A 59 7.81 -24.92 0.39
N ASP A 60 6.96 -24.90 -0.65
CA ASP A 60 5.73 -25.68 -0.82
C ASP A 60 5.67 -27.00 -0.02
N SER A 61 4.90 -27.00 1.06
CA SER A 61 4.17 -28.19 1.48
C SER A 61 2.70 -27.92 1.21
N LEU A 62 2.22 -28.49 0.11
CA LEU A 62 0.83 -28.41 -0.31
C LEU A 62 -0.09 -28.98 0.80
N SER A 63 -0.61 -28.12 1.66
CA SER A 63 -1.79 -28.43 2.47
C SER A 63 -2.86 -27.39 2.16
N HIS A 64 -3.81 -27.83 1.33
CA HIS A 64 -5.02 -27.09 1.00
C HIS A 64 -5.91 -27.09 2.25
N ASN A 65 -5.80 -26.06 3.08
CA ASN A 65 -6.90 -25.65 3.94
C ASN A 65 -7.22 -24.20 3.59
N GLU A 66 -8.06 -24.05 2.57
CA GLU A 66 -8.66 -22.78 2.17
C GLU A 66 -9.71 -22.38 3.19
N GLU A 67 -9.29 -22.00 4.40
CA GLU A 67 -10.19 -21.33 5.31
C GLU A 67 -10.33 -19.87 4.86
N ASN A 68 -11.50 -19.64 4.26
CA ASN A 68 -12.08 -18.39 3.80
C ASN A 68 -12.26 -17.40 4.95
N ASN A 69 -11.17 -16.88 5.49
CA ASN A 69 -11.22 -15.67 6.30
C ASN A 69 -10.68 -14.51 5.47
N GLU A 70 -11.56 -13.97 4.62
CA GLU A 70 -11.38 -12.65 4.00
C GLU A 70 -11.42 -11.57 5.08
N ASN A 71 -10.42 -11.56 5.96
CA ASN A 71 -10.23 -10.45 6.88
C ASN A 71 -10.00 -9.21 6.02
N ASN A 72 -10.91 -8.24 6.12
CA ASN A 72 -10.87 -6.96 5.40
C ASN A 72 -9.79 -6.02 5.94
N GLU A 73 -8.62 -6.55 6.33
CA GLU A 73 -7.54 -5.71 6.83
C GLU A 73 -6.98 -4.87 5.67
N PRO A 74 -6.82 -3.55 5.87
CA PRO A 74 -6.23 -2.70 4.85
C PRO A 74 -4.81 -3.17 4.52
N ILE A 75 -4.41 -3.04 3.26
CA ILE A 75 -3.01 -3.27 2.85
C ILE A 75 -2.01 -2.38 3.62
N THR A 76 -2.48 -1.28 4.23
CA THR A 76 -1.63 -0.47 5.11
C THR A 76 -1.19 -1.24 6.34
N ASP A 77 -2.05 -2.09 6.91
CA ASP A 77 -1.71 -2.90 8.09
C ASP A 77 -0.65 -3.95 7.74
N TYR A 78 -0.58 -4.40 6.49
CA TYR A 78 0.46 -5.30 6.00
C TYR A 78 1.86 -4.66 6.05
N PHE A 79 1.96 -3.37 5.77
CA PHE A 79 3.24 -2.66 5.71
C PHE A 79 3.55 -1.85 6.96
N ALA A 80 2.60 -1.73 7.89
CA ALA A 80 2.76 -0.96 9.12
C ALA A 80 3.56 -1.75 10.16
N TRP A 81 4.53 -1.09 10.77
CA TRP A 81 5.21 -1.58 11.96
C TRP A 81 4.55 -1.01 13.24
N PRO A 82 4.52 -1.74 14.37
CA PRO A 82 3.91 -1.24 15.61
C PRO A 82 4.49 0.08 16.12
N GLU A 83 5.75 0.36 15.78
CA GLU A 83 6.48 1.58 16.17
C GLU A 83 6.38 2.69 15.11
N ASP A 84 5.71 2.44 13.99
CA ASP A 84 5.58 3.45 12.94
C ASP A 84 4.80 4.65 13.45
N PRO A 85 5.23 5.88 13.08
CA PRO A 85 4.50 7.07 13.43
C PRO A 85 3.10 7.05 12.81
N GLU A 86 2.14 7.63 13.52
CA GLU A 86 0.78 7.77 13.00
C GLU A 86 0.80 8.50 11.65
N SER A 87 0.06 7.98 10.68
CA SER A 87 0.06 8.47 9.31
C SER A 87 -0.40 9.94 9.26
N LYS A 88 0.46 10.84 8.76
CA LYS A 88 0.09 12.25 8.55
C LYS A 88 -0.88 12.39 7.37
N GLU A 89 -1.79 13.36 7.45
CA GLU A 89 -2.70 13.68 6.35
C GLU A 89 -1.92 14.36 5.21
N CYS A 90 -1.83 13.69 4.05
CA CYS A 90 -1.15 14.23 2.87
C CYS A 90 -2.10 14.88 1.87
N ASN A 91 -3.41 14.62 1.98
CA ASN A 91 -4.47 15.18 1.12
C ASN A 91 -4.36 14.87 -0.38
N ILE A 92 -3.42 14.00 -0.77
CA ILE A 92 -3.14 13.66 -2.17
C ILE A 92 -3.18 12.15 -2.45
N CYS A 93 -3.26 11.30 -1.42
CA CYS A 93 -3.43 9.86 -1.59
C CYS A 93 -4.92 9.47 -1.66
N ASP A 94 -5.18 8.28 -2.19
CA ASP A 94 -6.54 7.75 -2.36
C ASP A 94 -7.29 7.66 -1.03
N ASN A 95 -6.63 7.27 0.06
CA ASN A 95 -7.22 7.21 1.40
C ASN A 95 -7.65 8.60 1.91
N CYS A 96 -6.82 9.64 1.75
CA CYS A 96 -7.20 11.01 2.13
C CYS A 96 -8.35 11.54 1.27
N ILE A 97 -8.26 11.37 -0.05
CA ILE A 97 -9.29 11.82 -1.00
C ILE A 97 -10.64 11.12 -0.70
N ARG A 98 -10.61 9.82 -0.43
CA ARG A 98 -11.83 9.05 -0.11
C ARG A 98 -12.43 9.42 1.25
N ARG A 99 -11.59 9.70 2.26
CA ARG A 99 -12.07 10.21 3.56
C ARG A 99 -12.79 11.55 3.40
N MET A 100 -12.29 12.43 2.53
CA MET A 100 -12.96 13.70 2.21
C MET A 100 -14.28 13.51 1.44
N ALA A 101 -14.41 12.40 0.71
CA ALA A 101 -15.57 12.10 -0.14
C ALA A 101 -16.60 11.16 0.51
N ASP A 102 -16.54 10.91 1.83
CA ASP A 102 -17.44 10.02 2.60
C ASP A 102 -17.58 8.58 2.03
N ASN A 103 -16.50 8.01 1.48
CA ASN A 103 -16.51 6.64 0.92
C ASN A 103 -15.27 5.80 1.28
N PRO A 104 -15.11 5.34 2.54
CA PRO A 104 -13.96 4.53 2.95
C PRO A 104 -14.15 3.04 2.68
N ILE A 105 -13.25 2.41 1.91
CA ILE A 105 -13.28 0.96 1.64
C ILE A 105 -12.45 0.16 2.67
N TYR A 106 -11.47 0.79 3.35
CA TYR A 106 -10.56 0.05 4.24
C TYR A 106 -10.12 0.78 5.52
N GLY A 107 -10.88 1.78 5.98
CA GLY A 107 -10.65 2.34 7.31
C GLY A 107 -11.39 1.49 8.36
N LYS A 108 -10.68 0.93 9.35
CA LYS A 108 -11.30 0.70 10.66
C LYS A 108 -12.04 1.98 11.07
N ASN A 109 -13.14 1.86 11.81
CA ASN A 109 -13.88 2.98 12.40
C ASN A 109 -12.94 3.90 13.21
N VAL A 110 -12.19 4.77 12.55
CA VAL A 110 -11.54 5.91 13.17
C VAL A 110 -12.70 6.84 13.44
N LYS A 111 -13.23 6.78 14.67
CA LYS A 111 -14.21 7.75 15.15
C LYS A 111 -13.65 9.12 14.79
N SER A 112 -14.26 9.77 13.81
CA SER A 112 -13.91 11.10 13.37
C SER A 112 -14.04 12.01 14.58
N ASN A 113 -12.94 12.27 15.28
CA ASN A 113 -12.93 13.28 16.31
C ASN A 113 -12.84 14.60 15.57
N ARG A 114 -14.00 15.08 15.09
CA ARG A 114 -14.18 16.48 14.70
C ARG A 114 -13.93 17.32 15.95
N ARG A 115 -12.67 17.61 16.24
CA ARG A 115 -12.34 18.75 17.08
C ARG A 115 -12.23 19.94 16.14
N ASN A 116 -13.29 20.73 16.16
CA ASN A 116 -13.22 22.13 15.79
C ASN A 116 -12.00 22.77 16.47
N TYR A 117 -11.17 23.44 15.67
CA TYR A 117 -10.53 24.75 15.89
C TYR A 117 -9.26 24.84 15.04
#